data_AF-A0A150QRB3-F1
#
_entry.id   AF-A0A150QRB3-F1
#
_cell.length_a   1.000
_cell.length_b   1.000
_cell.length_c   1.000
_cell.angle_alpha   90.00
_cell.angle_beta   90.00
_cell.angle_gamma   90.00
#
_symmetry.space_group_name_H-M   'P 1'
#
loop_
_entity.id
_entity.type
_entity.pdbx_description
1 polymer ?
#
loop_
_entity_poly.entity_id
_entity_poly.type
_entity_poly.pdbx_seq_one_letter_code
_entity_poly.pdbx_strand_id
1 'polypeptide(L)'
;MLRSGVQIARFAALLSGVVLAACGGNQHAGATAFWEGDTVEPSRPKEQEGAKQKAPRRAFGTPDDYGGAPTTPQERGAASWVGVRHDLALASAASRKERCNCLAVEVAEAGDPRFQWAAGAPETGADTLAVALSARGVSCPGGPADEERRRPSISAVDQEGNDIVIEVEELPPGRPIATGAVIPRPAAGGAIYVKARSAAVPYARAAGGARCKVY
;
A
#
# COMPACT_ATOMS: atom_id res chain seq x y z
N MET A 1 -52.34 -8.39 39.48
CA MET A 1 -52.14 -9.85 39.67
C MET A 1 -50.75 -10.20 39.17
N LEU A 2 -49.89 -10.70 40.07
CA LEU A 2 -48.48 -11.03 39.88
C LEU A 2 -48.28 -12.40 39.21
N ARG A 3 -47.16 -12.56 38.48
CA ARG A 3 -46.30 -13.77 38.32
C ARG A 3 -45.13 -13.34 37.42
N SER A 4 -43.92 -13.03 37.88
CA SER A 4 -42.95 -13.75 38.72
C SER A 4 -42.52 -15.09 38.12
N GLY A 5 -41.25 -15.15 37.69
CA GLY A 5 -40.61 -16.32 37.09
C GLY A 5 -39.11 -16.12 36.95
N VAL A 6 -38.40 -16.11 38.09
CA VAL A 6 -36.94 -16.21 38.20
C VAL A 6 -36.55 -17.67 38.05
N GLN A 7 -35.53 -17.98 37.24
CA GLN A 7 -34.71 -19.18 37.45
C GLN A 7 -33.22 -18.85 37.39
N ILE A 8 -32.56 -19.23 38.47
CA ILE A 8 -31.13 -19.19 38.75
C ILE A 8 -30.62 -20.63 38.67
N ALA A 9 -29.51 -20.88 37.96
CA ALA A 9 -28.47 -21.88 38.28
C ALA A 9 -27.39 -21.79 37.18
N ARG A 10 -26.14 -21.36 37.41
CA ARG A 10 -25.03 -21.90 38.21
C ARG A 10 -24.36 -23.16 37.62
N PHE A 11 -23.02 -23.09 37.59
CA PHE A 11 -21.99 -24.12 37.34
C PHE A 11 -21.74 -24.48 35.86
N ALA A 12 -20.52 -24.69 35.36
CA ALA A 12 -19.26 -25.05 36.01
C ALA A 12 -18.04 -24.49 35.25
N ALA A 13 -16.99 -24.21 36.00
CA ALA A 13 -15.63 -24.03 35.51
C ALA A 13 -15.02 -25.38 35.10
N LEU A 14 -14.30 -25.42 33.99
CA LEU A 14 -13.29 -26.45 33.72
C LEU A 14 -12.03 -25.77 33.16
N LEU A 15 -10.98 -25.86 33.96
CA LEU A 15 -9.58 -25.63 33.63
C LEU A 15 -9.07 -26.69 32.63
N SER A 16 -7.96 -26.35 31.97
CA SER A 16 -6.94 -27.20 31.30
C SER A 16 -6.88 -26.95 29.79
N GLY A 17 -5.74 -26.77 29.13
CA GLY A 17 -4.35 -26.87 29.58
C GLY A 17 -3.42 -26.18 28.58
N VAL A 18 -2.24 -25.84 29.09
CA VAL A 18 -1.13 -25.21 28.41
C VAL A 18 -0.38 -26.25 27.58
N VAL A 19 -0.12 -25.98 26.29
CA VAL A 19 1.05 -26.52 25.58
C VAL A 19 1.68 -25.37 24.79
N LEU A 20 2.75 -24.82 25.37
CA LEU A 20 3.70 -23.94 24.70
C LEU A 20 4.54 -24.79 23.74
N ALA A 21 4.24 -24.77 22.45
CA ALA A 21 5.19 -25.18 21.43
C ALA A 21 6.14 -24.00 21.18
N ALA A 22 7.29 -24.03 21.84
CA ALA A 22 8.39 -23.11 21.60
C ALA A 22 8.99 -23.39 20.21
N CYS A 23 8.69 -22.54 19.23
CA CYS A 23 9.49 -22.42 18.02
C CYS A 23 10.83 -21.75 18.40
N GLY A 24 11.83 -22.57 18.73
CA GLY A 24 13.22 -22.16 18.82
C GLY A 24 13.78 -21.87 17.43
N GLY A 25 13.49 -20.69 16.90
CA GLY A 25 14.10 -20.14 15.69
C GLY A 25 15.25 -19.20 16.05
N ASN A 26 16.44 -19.76 16.27
CA ASN A 26 17.65 -18.97 16.45
C ASN A 26 18.22 -18.62 15.06
N GLN A 27 17.79 -17.50 14.48
CA GLN A 27 18.38 -16.92 13.27
C GLN A 27 18.65 -15.43 13.55
N HIS A 28 19.73 -15.16 14.29
CA HIS A 28 20.34 -13.85 14.32
C HIS A 28 21.67 -13.88 13.59
N ALA A 29 21.72 -13.06 12.55
CA ALA A 29 22.88 -12.40 11.97
C ALA A 29 23.92 -13.31 11.25
N GLY A 30 24.52 -12.89 10.13
CA GLY A 30 24.66 -11.54 9.62
C GLY A 30 24.47 -11.44 8.12
N ALA A 31 23.58 -10.54 7.71
CA ALA A 31 23.67 -9.86 6.42
C ALA A 31 24.67 -8.70 6.55
N THR A 32 25.91 -9.02 6.88
CA THR A 32 27.05 -8.09 6.91
C THR A 32 28.28 -8.86 6.41
N ALA A 33 28.22 -9.35 5.18
CA ALA A 33 29.37 -9.94 4.49
C ALA A 33 29.27 -9.80 2.96
N PHE A 34 28.43 -8.87 2.46
CA PHE A 34 28.28 -8.63 1.02
C PHE A 34 29.12 -7.44 0.52
N TRP A 35 29.84 -6.74 1.41
CA TRP A 35 30.66 -5.57 1.06
C TRP A 35 32.04 -5.52 1.70
N GLU A 36 32.53 -6.61 2.31
CA GLU A 36 33.98 -6.76 2.53
C GLU A 36 34.57 -7.43 1.29
N GLY A 37 35.26 -6.62 0.48
CA GLY A 37 36.08 -7.13 -0.61
C GLY A 37 37.18 -8.01 -0.03
N ASP A 38 37.02 -9.32 -0.21
CA ASP A 38 38.10 -10.27 -0.05
C ASP A 38 38.26 -11.05 -1.36
N THR A 39 39.48 -11.01 -1.87
CA THR A 39 39.88 -11.60 -3.15
C THR A 39 39.70 -13.12 -3.08
N VAL A 40 38.72 -13.65 -3.80
CA VAL A 40 38.56 -15.10 -3.97
C VAL A 40 39.75 -15.64 -4.76
N GLU A 41 40.65 -16.31 -4.06
CA GLU A 41 41.74 -17.11 -4.60
C GLU A 41 41.14 -18.36 -5.29
N PRO A 42 41.28 -18.53 -6.62
CA PRO A 42 40.62 -19.62 -7.31
C PRO A 42 41.31 -20.95 -6.99
N SER A 43 40.58 -21.81 -6.27
CA SER A 43 40.93 -23.21 -6.03
C SER A 43 41.08 -23.95 -7.36
N ARG A 44 42.21 -24.67 -7.52
CA ARG A 44 42.51 -25.47 -8.73
C ARG A 44 41.44 -26.54 -8.97
N PRO A 45 40.81 -26.59 -10.16
CA PRO A 45 39.99 -27.72 -10.56
C PRO A 45 40.86 -28.90 -11.01
N LYS A 46 40.47 -30.10 -10.57
CA LYS A 46 41.02 -31.39 -11.01
C LYS A 46 40.84 -31.59 -12.51
N GLU A 47 41.87 -32.19 -13.10
CA GLU A 47 41.95 -32.73 -14.45
C GLU A 47 40.77 -33.68 -14.74
N GLN A 48 39.96 -33.34 -15.75
CA GLN A 48 39.08 -34.26 -16.44
C GLN A 48 39.25 -34.04 -17.94
N GLU A 49 39.88 -35.02 -18.56
CA GLU A 49 39.94 -35.21 -20.01
C GLU A 49 38.54 -35.36 -20.59
N GLY A 50 38.30 -34.68 -21.72
CA GLY A 50 37.17 -34.96 -22.58
C GLY A 50 36.34 -33.74 -22.97
N ALA A 51 36.36 -33.46 -24.28
CA ALA A 51 35.31 -32.83 -25.09
C ALA A 51 35.61 -31.45 -25.70
N LYS A 52 35.67 -31.51 -27.04
CA LYS A 52 35.14 -30.56 -28.03
C LYS A 52 35.74 -29.14 -28.02
N GLN A 53 36.40 -28.81 -29.13
CA GLN A 53 36.83 -27.47 -29.53
C GLN A 53 35.76 -26.43 -29.21
N LYS A 54 35.99 -25.66 -28.14
CA LYS A 54 35.22 -24.45 -27.83
C LYS A 54 35.82 -23.31 -28.66
N ALA A 55 34.99 -22.70 -29.50
CA ALA A 55 35.30 -21.43 -30.15
C ALA A 55 35.78 -20.39 -29.12
N PRO A 56 36.70 -19.48 -29.48
CA PRO A 56 37.18 -18.46 -28.55
C PRO A 56 36.00 -17.61 -28.06
N ARG A 57 35.80 -17.56 -26.74
CA ARG A 57 34.90 -16.60 -26.10
C ARG A 57 35.39 -15.20 -26.46
N ARG A 58 34.61 -14.46 -27.26
CA ARG A 58 34.86 -13.04 -27.50
C ARG A 58 34.84 -12.31 -26.15
N ALA A 59 35.81 -11.45 -25.94
CA ALA A 59 35.83 -10.54 -24.80
C ALA A 59 34.51 -9.73 -24.80
N PHE A 60 33.91 -9.62 -23.63
CA PHE A 60 32.72 -8.82 -23.40
C PHE A 60 33.10 -7.35 -23.63
N GLY A 61 32.48 -6.71 -24.62
CA GLY A 61 32.35 -5.27 -24.83
C GLY A 61 33.61 -4.42 -24.65
N THR A 62 34.22 -3.99 -25.75
CA THR A 62 35.12 -2.82 -25.72
C THR A 62 34.29 -1.55 -25.52
N PRO A 63 34.77 -0.51 -24.80
CA PRO A 63 34.01 0.73 -24.57
C PRO A 63 33.48 1.41 -25.85
N ASP A 64 34.08 1.09 -26.99
CA ASP A 64 33.71 1.59 -28.32
C ASP A 64 32.48 0.89 -28.93
N ASP A 65 31.94 -0.16 -28.31
CA ASP A 65 30.70 -0.84 -28.74
C ASP A 65 29.42 -0.04 -28.42
N TYR A 66 29.54 1.08 -27.68
CA TYR A 66 28.45 2.02 -27.43
C TYR A 66 28.39 3.09 -28.54
N GLY A 67 28.06 2.67 -29.76
CA GLY A 67 27.82 3.57 -30.91
C GLY A 67 26.48 4.33 -30.85
N GLY A 68 25.92 4.53 -29.65
CA GLY A 68 24.72 5.34 -29.47
C GLY A 68 25.09 6.81 -29.47
N ALA A 69 24.58 7.59 -30.43
CA ALA A 69 24.61 9.04 -30.35
C ALA A 69 24.11 9.48 -28.96
N PRO A 70 24.69 10.53 -28.33
CA PRO A 70 24.17 11.04 -27.08
C PRO A 70 22.71 11.39 -27.30
N THR A 71 21.81 10.59 -26.75
CA THR A 71 20.42 10.98 -26.66
C THR A 71 20.44 12.22 -25.80
N THR A 72 20.07 13.35 -26.39
CA THR A 72 19.72 14.53 -25.60
C THR A 72 18.81 14.03 -24.48
N PRO A 73 19.09 14.34 -23.20
CA PRO A 73 18.16 14.00 -22.13
C PRO A 73 16.82 14.57 -22.56
N GLN A 74 15.93 13.70 -23.02
CA GLN A 74 14.56 14.09 -23.29
C GLN A 74 14.10 14.64 -21.96
N GLU A 75 13.75 15.92 -21.95
CA GLU A 75 13.21 16.61 -20.79
C GLU A 75 12.06 15.75 -20.30
N ARG A 76 12.34 14.92 -19.29
CA ARG A 76 11.34 14.08 -18.65
C ARG A 76 10.46 15.09 -17.97
N GLY A 77 9.39 15.49 -18.67
CA GLY A 77 8.34 16.33 -18.11
C GLY A 77 8.07 15.83 -16.71
N ALA A 78 8.17 16.74 -15.73
CA ALA A 78 8.24 16.47 -14.29
C ALA A 78 7.65 15.10 -13.98
N ALA A 79 8.50 14.10 -13.73
CA ALA A 79 8.07 12.72 -13.60
C ALA A 79 7.00 12.68 -12.51
N SER A 80 5.74 12.63 -12.92
CA SER A 80 4.62 12.78 -12.02
C SER A 80 4.66 11.58 -11.11
N TRP A 81 5.06 11.80 -9.86
CA TRP A 81 5.25 10.71 -8.92
C TRP A 81 3.88 10.12 -8.59
N VAL A 82 3.51 9.07 -9.31
CA VAL A 82 2.28 8.30 -9.08
C VAL A 82 2.55 7.26 -8.01
N GLY A 83 1.66 7.17 -7.03
CA GLY A 83 1.71 6.16 -5.99
C GLY A 83 1.07 6.60 -4.68
N VAL A 84 1.06 5.68 -3.73
CA VAL A 84 0.57 5.89 -2.37
C VAL A 84 1.50 6.86 -1.61
N ARG A 85 0.92 7.76 -0.82
CA ARG A 85 1.59 8.87 -0.13
C ARG A 85 1.25 8.85 1.36
N HIS A 86 2.28 8.87 2.20
CA HIS A 86 2.15 8.97 3.66
C HIS A 86 2.05 10.41 4.16
N ASP A 87 2.48 11.36 3.34
CA ASP A 87 2.50 12.78 3.64
C ASP A 87 1.24 13.51 3.16
N LEU A 88 0.33 12.84 2.45
CA LEU A 88 -0.94 13.39 1.98
C LEU A 88 -2.11 12.97 2.87
N ALA A 89 -2.85 13.95 3.36
CA ALA A 89 -4.10 13.78 4.09
C ALA A 89 -5.16 14.77 3.63
N LEU A 90 -6.43 14.51 4.00
CA LEU A 90 -7.47 15.53 3.93
C LEU A 90 -7.19 16.61 4.97
N ALA A 91 -7.32 17.87 4.56
CA ALA A 91 -7.26 19.01 5.46
C ALA A 91 -8.24 18.84 6.64
N SER A 92 -7.86 19.40 7.79
CA SER A 92 -8.64 19.28 9.01
C SER A 92 -9.99 19.98 8.90
N ALA A 93 -11.06 19.30 9.29
CA ALA A 93 -12.43 19.83 9.30
C ALA A 93 -13.20 19.23 10.48
N ALA A 94 -14.11 20.00 11.09
CA ALA A 94 -14.91 19.57 12.23
C ALA A 94 -15.93 18.47 11.87
N SER A 95 -16.43 18.48 10.64
CA SER A 95 -17.32 17.45 10.09
C SER A 95 -16.96 17.22 8.63
N ARG A 96 -17.00 15.97 8.17
CA ARG A 96 -16.78 15.64 6.76
C ARG A 96 -18.01 14.98 6.17
N LYS A 97 -18.26 15.26 4.89
CA LYS A 97 -19.30 14.57 4.14
C LYS A 97 -18.83 13.14 3.85
N GLU A 98 -19.60 12.17 4.29
CA GLU A 98 -19.42 10.77 3.91
C GLU A 98 -19.63 10.63 2.40
N ARG A 99 -18.64 10.07 1.71
CA ARG A 99 -18.72 9.79 0.26
C ARG A 99 -18.81 8.30 -0.03
N CYS A 100 -18.08 7.51 0.75
CA CYS A 100 -18.14 6.06 0.78
C CYS A 100 -18.41 5.62 2.20
N ASN A 101 -18.93 4.41 2.40
CA ASN A 101 -19.26 3.90 3.74
C ASN A 101 -18.08 4.13 4.71
N CYS A 102 -18.35 4.85 5.80
CA CYS A 102 -17.39 5.22 6.85
C CYS A 102 -16.19 6.07 6.39
N LEU A 103 -16.21 6.67 5.19
CA LEU A 103 -15.11 7.45 4.65
C LEU A 103 -15.56 8.73 3.95
N ALA A 104 -14.87 9.80 4.29
CA ALA A 104 -14.73 10.96 3.42
C ALA A 104 -13.62 10.66 2.41
N VAL A 105 -13.87 10.98 1.14
CA VAL A 105 -12.92 10.81 0.04
C VAL A 105 -13.00 12.04 -0.85
N GLU A 106 -11.85 12.66 -1.10
CA GLU A 106 -11.73 13.77 -2.04
C GLU A 106 -10.73 13.42 -3.14
N VAL A 107 -11.06 13.88 -4.36
CA VAL A 107 -10.25 13.72 -5.57
C VAL A 107 -10.14 15.10 -6.22
N ALA A 108 -8.92 15.59 -6.43
CA ALA A 108 -8.66 16.89 -7.05
C ALA A 108 -7.20 17.03 -7.50
N GLU A 109 -6.80 18.19 -8.00
CA GLU A 109 -5.38 18.51 -8.24
C GLU A 109 -4.57 18.49 -6.94
N ALA A 110 -3.26 18.23 -7.02
CA ALA A 110 -2.39 18.15 -5.83
C ALA A 110 -2.37 19.44 -4.99
N GLY A 111 -2.55 20.60 -5.62
CA GLY A 111 -2.62 21.91 -4.97
C GLY A 111 -3.99 22.30 -4.41
N ASP A 112 -5.00 21.43 -4.47
CA ASP A 112 -6.34 21.74 -3.96
C ASP A 112 -6.31 21.97 -2.43
N PRO A 113 -6.97 23.03 -1.91
CA PRO A 113 -6.94 23.37 -0.48
C PRO A 113 -7.61 22.34 0.44
N ARG A 114 -8.36 21.37 -0.11
CA ARG A 114 -8.88 20.22 0.65
C ARG A 114 -7.77 19.24 1.05
N PHE A 115 -6.58 19.35 0.47
CA PHE A 115 -5.44 18.50 0.79
C PHE A 115 -4.45 19.19 1.70
N GLN A 116 -3.86 18.40 2.59
CA GLN A 116 -2.76 18.81 3.45
C GLN A 116 -1.56 17.90 3.18
N TRP A 117 -0.43 18.52 2.85
CA TRP A 117 0.83 17.84 2.57
C TRP A 117 1.84 18.13 3.67
N ALA A 118 2.34 17.10 4.34
CA ALA A 118 3.35 17.25 5.38
C ALA A 118 4.71 17.70 4.83
N ALA A 119 5.06 17.28 3.62
CA ALA A 119 6.32 17.62 2.94
C ALA A 119 6.15 18.72 1.86
N GLY A 120 4.98 19.35 1.78
CA GLY A 120 4.60 20.22 0.66
C GLY A 120 4.00 19.46 -0.52
N ALA A 121 3.09 20.10 -1.25
CA ALA A 121 2.46 19.50 -2.42
C ALA A 121 3.52 19.27 -3.51
N PRO A 122 3.60 18.06 -4.10
CA PRO A 122 4.50 17.83 -5.22
C PRO A 122 4.05 18.62 -6.45
N GLU A 123 5.00 18.95 -7.31
CA GLU A 123 4.67 19.40 -8.67
C GLU A 123 4.08 18.23 -9.46
N THR A 124 2.87 18.41 -9.96
CA THR A 124 2.13 17.38 -10.68
C THR A 124 1.68 17.90 -12.05
N GLY A 125 1.74 17.04 -13.06
CA GLY A 125 1.21 17.34 -14.39
C GLY A 125 -0.32 17.29 -14.44
N ALA A 126 -0.89 17.87 -15.50
CA ALA A 126 -2.33 17.89 -15.74
C ALA A 126 -2.95 16.50 -15.97
N ASP A 127 -2.14 15.47 -16.13
CA ASP A 127 -2.49 14.06 -16.32
C ASP A 127 -2.64 13.28 -15.00
N THR A 128 -2.43 13.94 -13.86
CA THR A 128 -2.52 13.30 -12.54
C THR A 128 -3.56 13.98 -11.63
N LEU A 129 -3.95 13.26 -10.59
CA LEU A 129 -4.87 13.68 -9.55
C LEU A 129 -4.30 13.25 -8.20
N ALA A 130 -4.60 14.02 -7.16
CA ALA A 130 -4.43 13.60 -5.78
C ALA A 130 -5.76 13.06 -5.23
N VAL A 131 -5.66 12.00 -4.43
CA VAL A 131 -6.77 11.42 -3.68
C VAL A 131 -6.38 11.33 -2.22
N ALA A 132 -7.29 11.71 -1.33
CA ALA A 132 -7.12 11.49 0.10
C ALA A 132 -8.42 11.01 0.75
N LEU A 133 -8.27 10.18 1.78
CA LEU A 133 -9.36 9.61 2.55
C LEU A 133 -9.25 9.92 4.04
N SER A 134 -10.38 9.93 4.74
CA SER A 134 -10.43 10.02 6.20
C SER A 134 -11.69 9.37 6.75
N ALA A 135 -11.54 8.64 7.86
CA ALA A 135 -12.68 8.18 8.68
C ALA A 135 -13.01 9.13 9.84
N ARG A 136 -12.26 10.23 10.00
CA ARG A 136 -12.47 11.21 11.08
C ARG A 136 -13.55 12.22 10.70
N GLY A 137 -14.45 12.52 11.63
CA GLY A 137 -15.60 13.40 11.43
C GLY A 137 -16.65 12.78 10.50
N VAL A 138 -16.67 11.45 10.39
CA VAL A 138 -17.57 10.66 9.54
C VAL A 138 -18.26 9.61 10.40
N SER A 139 -19.58 9.50 10.30
CA SER A 139 -20.33 8.45 10.99
C SER A 139 -19.94 7.09 10.44
N CYS A 140 -19.74 6.10 11.32
CA CYS A 140 -19.41 4.74 10.89
C CYS A 140 -20.22 3.69 11.65
N PRO A 141 -21.45 3.40 11.20
CA PRO A 141 -22.24 2.29 11.74
C PRO A 141 -21.48 0.97 11.54
N GLY A 142 -21.10 0.31 12.63
CA GLY A 142 -20.36 -0.97 12.60
C GLY A 142 -18.83 -0.86 12.70
N GLY A 143 -18.27 0.36 12.77
CA GLY A 143 -16.87 0.58 13.13
C GLY A 143 -16.71 0.91 14.63
N PRO A 144 -15.46 1.01 15.14
CA PRO A 144 -15.20 1.57 16.46
C PRO A 144 -15.86 2.95 16.61
N ALA A 145 -16.59 3.16 17.71
CA ALA A 145 -17.21 4.46 17.99
C ALA A 145 -16.17 5.57 18.10
N ASP A 146 -15.04 5.25 18.72
CA ASP A 146 -13.85 6.10 18.78
C ASP A 146 -13.19 6.22 17.40
N GLU A 147 -13.24 7.43 16.84
CA GLU A 147 -12.66 7.74 15.54
C GLU A 147 -11.13 7.62 15.51
N GLU A 148 -10.45 7.81 16.64
CA GLU A 148 -8.98 7.71 16.71
C GLU A 148 -8.49 6.27 16.56
N ARG A 149 -9.36 5.31 16.87
CA ARG A 149 -9.09 3.87 16.71
C ARG A 149 -9.32 3.38 15.30
N ARG A 150 -9.95 4.18 14.43
CA ARG A 150 -10.16 3.85 13.02
C ARG A 150 -8.90 4.16 12.23
N ARG A 151 -8.35 3.17 11.54
CA ARG A 151 -7.06 3.31 10.86
C ARG A 151 -7.13 2.86 9.39
N PRO A 152 -8.01 3.49 8.59
CA PRO A 152 -8.07 3.21 7.15
C PRO A 152 -6.77 3.68 6.49
N SER A 153 -6.20 2.83 5.65
CA SER A 153 -5.01 3.14 4.87
C SER A 153 -5.19 2.66 3.44
N ILE A 154 -4.69 3.42 2.48
CA ILE A 154 -4.58 2.98 1.09
C ILE A 154 -3.50 1.89 1.04
N SER A 155 -3.88 0.69 0.58
CA SER A 155 -2.96 -0.45 0.40
C SER A 155 -2.41 -0.51 -1.02
N ALA A 156 -3.20 -0.13 -2.02
CA ALA A 156 -2.83 -0.18 -3.42
C ALA A 156 -3.61 0.83 -4.26
N VAL A 157 -3.05 1.16 -5.42
CA VAL A 157 -3.71 1.87 -6.51
C VAL A 157 -3.47 1.05 -7.77
N ASP A 158 -4.54 0.53 -8.35
CA ASP A 158 -4.49 -0.31 -9.54
C ASP A 158 -5.26 0.34 -10.69
N GLN A 159 -4.81 0.11 -11.92
CA GLN A 159 -5.58 0.44 -13.12
C GLN A 159 -6.32 -0.81 -13.59
N GLU A 160 -7.65 -0.74 -13.63
CA GLU A 160 -8.51 -1.81 -14.11
C GLU A 160 -9.24 -1.34 -15.38
N GLY A 161 -8.66 -1.67 -16.55
CA GLY A 161 -9.16 -1.15 -17.83
C GLY A 161 -9.03 0.37 -17.90
N ASN A 162 -10.16 1.08 -18.03
CA ASN A 162 -10.18 2.54 -18.05
C ASN A 162 -10.26 3.16 -16.65
N ASP A 163 -10.53 2.34 -15.63
CA ASP A 163 -10.81 2.79 -14.28
C ASP A 163 -9.55 2.77 -13.41
N ILE A 164 -9.54 3.62 -12.38
CA ILE A 164 -8.55 3.58 -11.29
C ILE A 164 -9.25 3.04 -10.05
N VAL A 165 -8.65 2.05 -9.41
CA VAL A 165 -9.19 1.39 -8.22
C VAL A 165 -8.22 1.58 -7.06
N ILE A 166 -8.72 2.23 -6.01
CA ILE A 166 -7.98 2.50 -4.78
C ILE A 166 -8.44 1.48 -3.74
N GLU A 167 -7.50 0.64 -3.28
CA GLU A 167 -7.79 -0.36 -2.27
C GLU A 167 -7.49 0.18 -0.87
N VAL A 168 -8.41 -0.05 0.07
CA VAL A 168 -8.33 0.41 1.45
C VAL A 168 -8.31 -0.77 2.41
N GLU A 169 -7.33 -0.78 3.31
CA GLU A 169 -7.22 -1.73 4.42
C GLU A 169 -7.41 -1.04 5.78
N GLU A 170 -7.72 -1.83 6.81
CA GLU A 170 -7.65 -1.38 8.21
C GLU A 170 -6.30 -1.80 8.79
N LEU A 171 -5.52 -0.83 9.26
CA LEU A 171 -4.19 -1.10 9.79
C LEU A 171 -4.19 -1.36 11.30
N PRO A 172 -3.41 -2.34 11.80
CA PRO A 172 -3.19 -2.51 13.23
C PRO A 172 -2.32 -1.37 13.79
N PRO A 173 -2.52 -0.96 15.07
CA PRO A 173 -1.75 0.10 15.71
C PRO A 173 -0.23 -0.06 15.52
N GLY A 174 0.48 1.07 15.42
CA GLY A 174 1.93 1.11 15.23
C GLY A 174 2.41 1.03 13.78
N ARG A 175 1.56 0.61 12.82
CA ARG A 175 1.91 0.68 11.39
C ARG A 175 1.71 2.09 10.82
N PRO A 176 2.62 2.61 9.96
CA PRO A 176 2.40 3.87 9.27
C PRO A 176 1.12 3.84 8.42
N ILE A 177 0.30 4.88 8.51
CA ILE A 177 -0.92 5.03 7.71
C ILE A 177 -0.58 5.82 6.45
N ALA A 178 -1.11 5.40 5.30
CA ALA A 178 -1.15 6.20 4.10
C ALA A 178 -2.60 6.59 3.80
N THR A 179 -2.95 7.84 4.01
CA THR A 179 -4.29 8.36 3.75
C THR A 179 -4.45 8.97 2.36
N GLY A 180 -3.38 9.05 1.57
CA GLY A 180 -3.41 9.68 0.26
C GLY A 180 -2.63 8.94 -0.82
N ALA A 181 -2.89 9.33 -2.06
CA ALA A 181 -2.18 8.86 -3.25
C ALA A 181 -2.18 9.95 -4.31
N VAL A 182 -1.15 9.95 -5.15
CA VAL A 182 -1.17 10.62 -6.47
C VAL A 182 -1.41 9.54 -7.51
N ILE A 183 -2.40 9.74 -8.37
CA ILE A 183 -2.88 8.76 -9.33
C ILE A 183 -2.90 9.39 -10.73
N PRO A 184 -2.76 8.60 -11.80
CA PRO A 184 -3.08 9.10 -13.14
C PRO A 184 -4.58 9.38 -13.22
N ARG A 185 -4.98 10.28 -14.13
CA ARG A 185 -6.39 10.40 -14.50
C ARG A 185 -6.89 9.08 -15.09
N PRO A 186 -8.15 8.69 -14.83
CA PRO A 186 -8.77 7.58 -15.55
C PRO A 186 -8.71 7.79 -17.06
N ALA A 187 -8.62 6.71 -17.82
CA ALA A 187 -8.71 6.78 -19.28
C ALA A 187 -10.10 7.27 -19.71
N ALA A 188 -10.27 7.61 -20.98
CA ALA A 188 -11.55 8.11 -21.50
C ALA A 188 -12.71 7.14 -21.18
N GLY A 189 -13.76 7.68 -20.55
CA GLY A 189 -14.93 6.91 -20.11
C GLY A 189 -14.73 6.10 -18.82
N GLY A 190 -13.54 6.17 -18.21
CA GLY A 190 -13.25 5.55 -16.91
C GLY A 190 -13.65 6.41 -15.72
N ALA A 191 -13.54 5.81 -14.54
CA ALA A 191 -13.91 6.39 -13.25
C ALA A 191 -12.87 6.04 -12.17
N ILE A 192 -12.95 6.73 -11.03
CA ILE A 192 -12.16 6.38 -9.84
C ILE A 192 -13.08 5.68 -8.84
N TYR A 193 -12.65 4.51 -8.38
CA TYR A 193 -13.32 3.73 -7.37
C TYR A 193 -12.45 3.57 -6.13
N VAL A 194 -13.11 3.50 -4.97
CA VAL A 194 -12.49 3.04 -3.73
C VAL A 194 -13.15 1.72 -3.35
N LYS A 195 -12.35 0.74 -2.92
CA LYS A 195 -12.83 -0.57 -2.46
C LYS A 195 -12.14 -0.99 -1.15
N ALA A 196 -12.84 -1.79 -0.36
CA ALA A 196 -12.21 -2.51 0.74
C ALA A 196 -11.28 -3.61 0.22
N ARG A 197 -10.13 -3.79 0.86
CA ARG A 197 -9.19 -4.91 0.62
C ARG A 197 -9.83 -6.27 0.92
N SER A 198 -10.73 -6.33 1.89
CA SER A 198 -11.45 -7.55 2.25
C SER A 198 -12.84 -7.24 2.83
N ALA A 199 -13.70 -8.26 2.86
CA ALA A 199 -15.04 -8.16 3.44
C ALA A 199 -15.05 -7.89 4.96
N ALA A 200 -13.90 -7.97 5.65
CA ALA A 200 -13.78 -7.62 7.06
C ALA A 200 -13.55 -6.12 7.29
N VAL A 201 -13.10 -5.37 6.27
CA VAL A 201 -12.82 -3.94 6.38
C VAL A 201 -14.12 -3.14 6.25
N PRO A 202 -14.53 -2.35 7.26
CA PRO A 202 -15.84 -1.68 7.26
C PRO A 202 -15.92 -0.45 6.35
N TYR A 203 -14.79 -0.04 5.76
CA TYR A 203 -14.68 1.17 4.95
C TYR A 203 -14.87 0.92 3.45
N ALA A 204 -14.94 2.00 2.68
CA ALA A 204 -14.73 2.00 1.23
C ALA A 204 -15.73 1.13 0.43
N ARG A 205 -16.99 1.09 0.89
CA ARG A 205 -18.09 0.41 0.18
C ARG A 205 -19.12 1.41 -0.31
N ALA A 206 -19.79 1.08 -1.41
CA ALA A 206 -21.03 1.75 -1.77
C ALA A 206 -22.18 1.21 -0.94
N ALA A 207 -23.27 1.97 -0.83
CA ALA A 207 -24.53 1.44 -0.29
C ALA A 207 -24.98 0.25 -1.17
N GLY A 208 -24.81 -0.98 -0.66
CA GLY A 208 -25.15 -2.22 -1.38
C GLY A 208 -24.16 -2.70 -2.44
N GLY A 209 -22.93 -2.17 -2.49
CA GLY A 209 -21.94 -2.55 -3.52
C GLY A 209 -20.50 -2.70 -3.00
N ALA A 210 -19.70 -3.49 -3.72
CA ALA A 210 -18.30 -3.78 -3.34
C ALA A 210 -17.31 -2.64 -3.63
N ARG A 211 -17.67 -1.71 -4.53
CA ARG A 211 -16.86 -0.56 -4.92
C ARG A 211 -17.69 0.72 -4.82
N CYS A 212 -17.07 1.80 -4.34
CA CYS A 212 -17.65 3.12 -4.26
C CYS A 212 -17.06 4.02 -5.33
N LYS A 213 -17.88 4.55 -6.24
CA LYS A 213 -17.43 5.51 -7.27
C LYS A 213 -17.24 6.90 -6.64
N VAL A 214 -16.09 7.51 -6.87
CA VAL A 214 -15.72 8.82 -6.30
C VAL A 214 -15.33 9.88 -7.33
N TYR A 215 -15.11 9.51 -8.58
CA TYR A 215 -14.88 10.44 -9.69
C TYR A 215 -15.41 9.81 -10.99
#